data_AF-A0A367IYZ0-F1
#
_entry.id   AF-A0A367IYZ0-F1
#
_cell.length_a   1.000
_cell.length_b   1.000
_cell.length_c   1.000
_cell.angle_alpha   90.00
_cell.angle_beta   90.00
_cell.angle_gamma   90.00
#
_symmetry.space_group_name_H-M   'P 1'
#
loop_
_entity.id
_entity.type
_entity.pdbx_description
1 polymer ?
#
loop_
_entity_poly.entity_id
_entity_poly.type
_entity_poly.pdbx_seq_one_letter_code
_entity_poly.pdbx_strand_id
1 'polypeptide(L)'
;SQSKPNSEHKAYLVDFFDKNLSAVIQGAAENWTKSFEGLEIKKSRVTEFMKEECNLSIKVVTRHPVVRNSNATLEARAQYVEE
;
A
#
# COMPACT_ATOMS: atom_id res chain seq x y z
N SER A 1 -16.11 -8.21 -22.90
CA SER A 1 -14.67 -8.09 -22.64
C SER A 1 -14.40 -6.84 -21.82
N GLN A 2 -14.39 -6.95 -20.50
CA GLN A 2 -13.96 -5.85 -19.62
C GLN A 2 -12.55 -6.18 -19.12
N SER A 3 -11.53 -5.68 -19.82
CA SER A 3 -10.12 -5.94 -19.47
C SER A 3 -9.26 -4.68 -19.42
N LYS A 4 -9.89 -3.50 -19.42
CA LYS A 4 -9.19 -2.24 -19.20
C LYS A 4 -9.69 -1.64 -17.90
N PRO A 5 -8.80 -1.33 -16.95
CA PRO A 5 -9.19 -0.54 -15.80
C PRO A 5 -9.70 0.83 -16.29
N ASN A 6 -10.94 1.13 -15.96
CA ASN A 6 -11.64 2.38 -16.22
C ASN A 6 -11.42 3.40 -15.07
N SER A 7 -12.07 4.57 -15.18
CA SER A 7 -12.01 5.63 -14.16
C SER A 7 -12.48 5.20 -12.76
N GLU A 8 -13.34 4.20 -12.66
CA GLU A 8 -13.85 3.64 -11.41
C GLU A 8 -12.75 2.91 -10.63
N HIS A 9 -11.95 2.07 -11.30
CA HIS A 9 -10.84 1.38 -10.65
C HIS A 9 -9.77 2.37 -10.14
N LYS A 10 -9.54 3.47 -10.88
CA LYS A 10 -8.63 4.53 -10.44
C LYS A 10 -9.17 5.22 -9.18
N ALA A 11 -10.43 5.65 -9.21
CA ALA A 11 -11.06 6.32 -8.07
C ALA A 11 -11.03 5.41 -6.82
N TYR A 12 -11.31 4.12 -7.01
CA TYR A 12 -11.26 3.13 -5.94
C TYR A 12 -9.88 3.03 -5.28
N LEU A 13 -8.81 2.91 -6.07
CA LEU A 13 -7.45 2.78 -5.54
C LEU A 13 -6.97 4.07 -4.87
N VAL A 14 -7.31 5.24 -5.42
CA VAL A 14 -6.97 6.53 -4.78
C VAL A 14 -7.65 6.64 -3.43
N ASP A 15 -8.95 6.39 -3.36
CA ASP A 15 -9.73 6.42 -2.11
C ASP A 15 -9.20 5.41 -1.07
N PHE A 16 -8.78 4.22 -1.51
CA PHE A 16 -8.16 3.21 -0.65
C PHE A 16 -6.89 3.73 0.05
N PHE A 17 -6.01 4.40 -0.69
CA PHE A 17 -4.77 4.95 -0.12
C PHE A 17 -5.01 6.22 0.69
N ASP A 18 -5.96 7.06 0.31
CA ASP A 18 -6.33 8.27 1.08
C ASP A 18 -6.93 7.92 2.44
N LYS A 19 -7.75 6.86 2.53
CA LYS A 19 -8.34 6.37 3.78
C LYS A 19 -7.38 5.56 4.65
N ASN A 20 -6.32 5.02 4.06
CA ASN A 20 -5.36 4.18 4.77
C ASN A 20 -3.91 4.54 4.40
N LEU A 21 -3.35 5.52 5.12
CA LEU A 21 -1.97 5.98 4.92
C LEU A 21 -0.90 4.90 5.19
N SER A 22 -1.25 3.83 5.89
CA SER A 22 -0.37 2.68 6.16
C SER A 22 -0.55 1.55 5.15
N ALA A 23 -1.41 1.72 4.15
CA ALA A 23 -1.67 0.71 3.14
C ALA A 23 -0.41 0.38 2.33
N VAL A 24 -0.30 -0.90 1.99
CA VAL A 24 0.75 -1.44 1.13
C VAL A 24 0.15 -1.95 -0.17
N ILE A 25 0.95 -2.01 -1.23
CA ILE A 25 0.52 -2.44 -2.58
C ILE A 25 -0.18 -3.80 -2.52
N GLN A 26 0.30 -4.74 -1.71
CA GLN A 26 -0.32 -6.05 -1.58
C GLN A 26 -1.76 -5.95 -1.06
N GLY A 27 -1.99 -5.16 0.00
CA GLY A 27 -3.33 -4.95 0.55
C GLY A 27 -4.26 -4.26 -0.45
N ALA A 28 -3.74 -3.27 -1.19
CA ALA A 28 -4.49 -2.62 -2.26
C ALA A 28 -4.87 -3.61 -3.37
N ALA A 29 -3.95 -4.47 -3.81
CA ALA A 29 -4.20 -5.47 -4.84
C ALA A 29 -5.29 -6.48 -4.43
N GLU A 30 -5.19 -7.02 -3.21
CA GLU A 30 -6.16 -7.98 -2.67
C GLU A 30 -7.54 -7.37 -2.47
N ASN A 31 -7.59 -6.12 -2.01
CA ASN A 31 -8.84 -5.40 -1.82
C ASN A 31 -9.48 -5.01 -3.17
N TRP A 32 -8.66 -4.63 -4.15
CA TRP A 32 -9.10 -4.28 -5.49
C TRP A 32 -9.68 -5.48 -6.26
N THR A 33 -9.03 -6.65 -6.23
CA THR A 33 -9.58 -7.85 -6.89
C THR A 33 -10.83 -8.40 -6.22
N LYS A 34 -11.01 -8.17 -4.92
CA LYS A 34 -12.25 -8.52 -4.20
C LYS A 34 -13.43 -7.62 -4.57
N SER A 35 -13.17 -6.34 -4.77
CA SER A 35 -14.22 -5.34 -5.03
C SER A 35 -14.68 -5.29 -6.48
N PHE A 36 -13.93 -5.88 -7.41
CA PHE A 36 -14.28 -5.95 -8.83
C PHE A 36 -14.31 -7.41 -9.29
N GLU A 37 -15.51 -8.01 -9.31
CA GLU A 37 -15.71 -9.40 -9.72
C GLU A 37 -15.20 -9.62 -11.16
N GLY A 38 -14.41 -10.68 -11.36
CA GLY A 38 -13.80 -11.00 -12.65
C GLY A 38 -12.56 -10.18 -13.01
N LEU A 39 -12.07 -9.30 -12.11
CA LEU A 39 -10.80 -8.59 -12.31
C LEU A 39 -9.61 -9.56 -12.18
N GLU A 40 -9.11 -10.04 -13.32
CA GLU A 40 -7.89 -10.83 -13.39
C GLU A 40 -6.70 -9.94 -13.76
N ILE A 41 -5.92 -9.53 -12.76
CA ILE A 41 -4.72 -8.71 -12.97
C ILE A 41 -3.45 -9.44 -12.49
N LYS A 42 -2.45 -9.48 -13.37
CA LYS A 42 -1.12 -10.02 -13.01
C LYS A 42 -0.46 -9.12 -11.98
N LYS A 43 0.27 -9.70 -11.03
CA LYS A 43 1.02 -8.96 -9.99
C LYS A 43 1.92 -7.87 -10.57
N SER A 44 2.61 -8.15 -11.68
CA SER A 44 3.47 -7.16 -12.35
C SER A 44 2.68 -5.95 -12.89
N ARG A 45 1.43 -6.15 -13.30
CA ARG A 45 0.59 -5.10 -13.87
C ARG A 45 -0.06 -4.22 -12.80
N VAL A 46 -0.20 -4.69 -11.56
CA VAL A 46 -0.77 -3.90 -10.45
C VAL A 46 0.07 -2.65 -10.19
N THR A 47 1.40 -2.81 -10.09
CA THR A 47 2.30 -1.68 -9.80
C THR A 47 2.37 -0.69 -10.95
N GLU A 48 2.38 -1.19 -12.20
CA GLU A 48 2.31 -0.32 -13.38
C GLU A 48 0.99 0.45 -13.42
N PHE A 49 -0.14 -0.22 -13.16
CA PHE A 49 -1.44 0.43 -13.13
C PHE A 49 -1.51 1.58 -12.12
N MET A 50 -1.04 1.33 -10.89
CA MET A 50 -1.00 2.36 -9.85
C MET A 50 -0.12 3.55 -10.26
N LYS A 51 1.01 3.28 -10.91
CA LYS A 51 1.96 4.32 -11.31
C LYS A 51 1.49 5.13 -12.53
N GLU A 52 1.07 4.44 -13.59
CA GLU A 52 0.80 5.01 -14.91
C GLU A 52 -0.62 5.56 -15.01
N GLU A 53 -1.60 4.84 -14.47
CA GLU A 53 -3.02 5.17 -14.66
C GLU A 53 -3.57 5.94 -13.45
N CYS A 54 -3.14 5.58 -12.24
CA CYS A 54 -3.56 6.27 -11.02
C CYS A 54 -2.68 7.48 -10.67
N ASN A 55 -1.56 7.71 -11.37
CA ASN A 55 -0.56 8.73 -11.06
C ASN A 55 -0.03 8.65 -9.61
N LEU A 56 0.03 7.45 -9.03
CA LEU A 56 0.55 7.24 -7.69
C LEU A 56 2.07 7.09 -7.70
N SER A 57 2.72 7.67 -6.70
CA SER A 57 4.14 7.44 -6.43
C SER A 57 4.30 6.31 -5.42
N ILE A 58 5.01 5.24 -5.81
CA ILE A 58 5.29 4.10 -4.94
C ILE A 58 6.55 4.40 -4.13
N LYS A 59 6.43 4.39 -2.79
CA LYS A 59 7.57 4.49 -1.88
C LYS A 59 7.92 3.11 -1.34
N VAL A 60 9.20 2.74 -1.46
CA VAL A 60 9.75 1.54 -0.82
C VAL A 60 10.36 1.94 0.52
N VAL A 61 10.00 1.22 1.58
CA VAL A 61 10.49 1.47 2.94
C VAL A 61 11.29 0.27 3.41
N THR A 62 12.59 0.48 3.66
CA THR A 62 13.44 -0.51 4.33
C THR A 62 13.14 -0.48 5.82
N ARG A 63 12.82 -1.64 6.41
CA ARG A 63 12.56 -1.76 7.85
C ARG A 63 13.74 -2.47 8.52
N HIS A 64 14.11 -2.01 9.71
CA HIS A 64 15.15 -2.63 10.56
C HIS A 64 14.53 -3.18 11.85
N PRO A 65 13.65 -4.20 11.77
CA PRO A 65 12.84 -4.64 12.92
C PRO A 65 13.70 -5.09 14.10
N VAL A 66 14.80 -5.82 13.86
CA VAL A 66 15.68 -6.33 14.92
C VAL A 66 16.26 -5.18 15.75
N VAL A 67 16.85 -4.18 15.10
CA VAL A 67 17.41 -3.02 15.80
C VAL A 67 16.29 -2.21 16.46
N ARG A 68 15.20 -1.93 15.73
CA ARG A 68 14.09 -1.10 16.22
C ARG A 68 13.32 -1.70 17.39
N ASN A 69 13.33 -3.03 17.52
CA ASN A 69 12.64 -3.79 18.56
C ASN A 69 13.61 -4.34 19.62
N SER A 70 14.88 -3.94 19.59
CA SER A 70 15.84 -4.28 20.66
C SER A 70 15.45 -3.58 21.96
N ASN A 71 15.70 -4.23 23.11
CA ASN A 71 15.40 -3.66 24.43
C ASN A 71 16.01 -2.27 24.59
N ALA A 72 17.28 -2.10 24.23
CA ALA A 72 17.97 -0.80 24.29
C ALA A 72 17.24 0.30 23.49
N THR A 73 16.74 -0.01 22.29
CA THR A 73 16.00 0.97 21.48
C THR A 73 14.59 1.24 22.02
N LEU A 74 13.95 0.24 22.65
CA LEU A 74 12.64 0.43 23.28
C LEU A 74 12.74 1.25 24.56
N GLU A 75 13.74 0.99 25.41
CA GLU A 75 14.03 1.74 26.63
C GLU A 75 14.35 3.22 26.32
N ALA A 76 15.22 3.47 25.33
CA ALA A 76 15.54 4.83 24.91
C ALA A 76 14.31 5.62 24.40
N ARG A 77 13.35 4.93 23.74
CA ARG A 77 12.09 5.55 23.32
C ARG A 77 11.16 5.84 24.49
N ALA A 78 11.11 4.94 25.48
CA ALA A 78 10.30 5.15 26.68
C ALA A 78 10.80 6.37 27.47
N GLN A 79 12.12 6.46 27.68
CA GLN A 79 12.74 7.60 28.37
C GLN A 79 12.48 8.93 27.66
N TYR A 80 12.59 8.99 26.33
CA TYR A 80 12.31 10.20 25.55
C TYR A 80 10.86 10.72 25.69
N VAL A 81 9.89 9.85 25.97
CA VAL A 81 8.48 10.24 26.15
C VAL A 81 8.21 10.76 27.58
N GLU A 82 9.05 10.36 28.54
CA GLU A 82 8.94 10.79 29.94
C GLU A 82 9.65 12.14 30.21
N GLU A 83 10.48 12.62 29.27
CA GLU A 83 11.10 13.96 29.27
C GLU A 83 10.21 15.05 28.67
#